data_AF-A0A2U3LGD6-F1
#
_entry.id   AF-A0A2U3LGD6-F1
#
_cell.length_a   1.000
_cell.length_b   1.000
_cell.length_c   1.000
_cell.angle_alpha   90.00
_cell.angle_beta   90.00
_cell.angle_gamma   90.00
#
_symmetry.space_group_name_H-M   'P 1'
#
loop_
_entity.id
_entity.type
_entity.pdbx_description
1 polymer ?
#
loop_
_entity_poly.entity_id
_entity_poly.type
_entity_poly.pdbx_seq_one_letter_code
_entity_poly.pdbx_strand_id
1 'polypeptide(L)' 'MKFEEILLGAIRRSEIPLRFEPGAEESVAAPVTEVLQAWVSAHLPASADSEFDAGYRALALQLLSELDGSANLPE' A
#
# COMPACT_ATOMS: atom_id res chain seq x y z
N MET A 1 0.16 -9.95 -8.58
CA MET A 1 0.39 -8.59 -9.11
C MET A 1 0.94 -7.73 -7.98
N LYS A 2 1.82 -6.75 -8.26
CA LYS A 2 2.29 -5.81 -7.24
C LYS A 2 1.32 -4.66 -7.05
N PHE A 3 1.21 -4.14 -5.83
CA PHE A 3 0.39 -2.96 -5.56
C PHE A 3 0.83 -1.75 -6.38
N GLU A 4 2.14 -1.52 -6.49
CA GLU A 4 2.74 -0.45 -7.28
C GLU A 4 2.28 -0.48 -8.75
N GLU A 5 2.20 -1.67 -9.36
CA GLU A 5 1.74 -1.83 -10.74
C GLU A 5 0.29 -1.36 -10.92
N ILE A 6 -0.57 -1.67 -9.95
CA ILE A 6 -1.98 -1.22 -9.94
C ILE A 6 -2.05 0.30 -9.76
N LEU A 7 -1.29 0.83 -8.82
CA LEU A 7 -1.28 2.25 -8.49
C LEU A 7 -0.78 3.09 -9.68
N LEU A 8 0.34 2.73 -10.28
CA LEU A 8 0.86 3.38 -11.49
C LEU A 8 -0.13 3.27 -12.64
N GLY A 9 -0.76 2.10 -12.82
CA GLY A 9 -1.82 1.92 -13.80
C GLY A 9 -3.03 2.84 -13.58
N ALA A 10 -3.42 3.08 -12.32
CA ALA A 10 -4.48 4.00 -11.96
C ALA A 10 -4.09 5.46 -12.20
N ILE A 11 -2.86 5.84 -11.82
CA ILE A 11 -2.31 7.18 -12.04
C ILE A 11 -2.29 7.51 -13.55
N ARG A 12 -1.83 6.60 -14.40
CA ARG A 12 -1.82 6.79 -15.86
C ARG A 12 -3.20 6.98 -16.48
N ARG A 13 -4.22 6.33 -15.93
CA ARG A 13 -5.62 6.47 -16.37
C ARG A 13 -6.32 7.68 -15.78
N SER A 14 -5.76 8.27 -14.72
CA SER A 14 -6.34 9.43 -14.08
C SER A 14 -6.13 10.67 -14.95
N GLU A 15 -7.10 11.56 -14.98
CA GLU A 15 -6.96 12.87 -15.63
C GLU A 15 -6.10 13.85 -14.81
N ILE A 16 -5.24 13.34 -13.91
CA ILE A 16 -4.35 14.17 -13.11
C ILE A 16 -3.35 14.84 -14.06
N PRO A 17 -3.27 16.18 -14.10
CA PRO A 17 -2.26 16.87 -14.88
C PRO A 17 -0.90 16.72 -14.20
N LEU A 18 -0.27 15.57 -14.40
CA LEU A 18 1.10 15.32 -13.99
C LEU A 18 2.02 16.18 -14.84
N ARG A 19 2.99 16.87 -14.22
CA ARG A 19 4.05 17.53 -14.97
C ARG A 19 4.80 16.45 -15.74
N PHE A 20 5.04 16.64 -17.03
CA PHE A 20 5.71 15.69 -17.94
C PHE A 20 7.22 15.55 -17.67
N GLU A 21 7.62 15.51 -16.40
CA GLU A 21 8.99 15.24 -15.99
C GLU A 21 9.15 13.73 -15.76
N PRO A 22 10.27 13.12 -16.17
CA PRO A 22 10.58 11.74 -15.81
C PRO A 22 10.50 11.56 -14.29
N GLY A 23 9.73 10.58 -13.80
CA GLY A 23 9.55 10.35 -12.36
C GLY A 23 8.27 10.94 -11.76
N ALA A 24 7.41 11.58 -12.56
CA ALA A 24 6.19 12.21 -12.05
C ALA A 24 5.16 11.22 -11.51
N GLU A 25 5.08 10.01 -12.08
CA GLU A 25 4.17 8.97 -11.60
C GLU A 25 4.63 8.44 -10.24
N GLU A 26 5.93 8.18 -10.10
CA GLU A 26 6.58 7.71 -8.88
C GLU A 26 6.48 8.77 -7.76
N SER A 27 6.61 10.05 -8.12
CA SER A 27 6.45 11.18 -7.19
C SER A 27 5.05 11.29 -6.61
N VAL A 28 4.03 10.74 -7.28
CA VAL A 28 2.65 10.65 -6.78
C VAL A 28 2.38 9.31 -6.12
N ALA A 29 2.94 8.22 -6.63
CA ALA A 29 2.77 6.89 -6.07
C ALA A 29 3.36 6.79 -4.65
N ALA A 30 4.57 7.32 -4.44
CA ALA A 30 5.25 7.28 -3.15
C ALA A 30 4.43 7.87 -1.98
N PRO A 31 3.95 9.13 -2.03
CA PRO A 31 3.17 9.70 -0.92
C PRO A 31 1.84 8.98 -0.70
N VAL A 32 1.23 8.43 -1.75
CA VAL A 32 0.00 7.62 -1.61
C VAL A 32 0.30 6.32 -0.86
N THR A 33 1.37 5.62 -1.23
CA THR A 33 1.82 4.41 -0.54
C THR A 33 2.17 4.70 0.91
N GLU A 34 2.88 5.80 1.20
CA GLU A 34 3.21 6.22 2.57
C GLU A 34 1.96 6.47 3.42
N VAL A 35 0.95 7.17 2.87
CA VAL A 35 -0.32 7.43 3.57
C VAL A 35 -1.04 6.13 3.90
N LEU A 36 -1.09 5.18 2.96
CA LEU A 36 -1.71 3.88 3.19
C LEU A 36 -0.95 3.04 4.22
N GLN A 37 0.38 3.05 4.17
CA GLN A 37 1.21 2.37 5.16
C GLN A 37 0.99 2.94 6.56
N ALA A 38 0.93 4.27 6.69
CA ALA A 38 0.64 4.94 7.95
C ALA A 38 -0.77 4.58 8.47
N TRP A 39 -1.76 4.55 7.58
CA TRP A 39 -3.13 4.18 7.92
C TRP A 39 -3.25 2.73 8.39
N VAL A 40 -2.63 1.77 7.70
CA VAL A 40 -2.61 0.36 8.13
C VAL A 40 -1.83 0.20 9.44
N SER A 41 -0.69 0.87 9.59
CA SER A 41 0.13 0.81 10.80
C SER A 41 -0.61 1.33 12.04
N ALA A 42 -1.43 2.37 11.89
CA ALA A 42 -2.25 2.92 12.99
C ALA A 42 -3.30 1.92 13.51
N HIS A 43 -3.66 0.93 12.69
CA HIS A 43 -4.64 -0.10 13.00
C HIS A 43 -4.00 -1.39 13.52
N LEU A 44 -2.66 -1.52 13.49
CA LEU A 44 -1.94 -2.70 13.94
C LEU A 44 -2.03 -2.87 15.47
N PRO A 45 -2.54 -4.00 15.99
CA PRO A 45 -2.52 -4.28 17.42
C PRO A 45 -1.10 -4.34 17.96
N ALA A 46 -0.87 -3.71 19.12
CA ALA A 46 0.43 -3.75 19.79
C ALA A 46 0.79 -5.18 20.26
N SER A 47 -0.21 -5.93 20.73
CA SER A 47 -0.13 -7.33 21.15
C SER A 47 -1.23 -8.16 20.48
N ALA A 48 -1.01 -9.48 20.40
CA ALA A 48 -2.01 -10.44 19.97
C ALA A 48 -2.39 -11.31 21.18
N ASP A 49 -3.36 -10.86 21.96
CA ASP A 49 -3.76 -11.49 23.22
C ASP A 49 -4.87 -12.55 23.03
N SER A 50 -5.41 -12.64 21.82
CA SER A 50 -6.38 -13.65 21.38
C SER A 50 -6.07 -14.15 19.97
N GLU A 51 -6.68 -15.29 19.58
CA GLU A 51 -6.60 -15.79 18.19
C GLU A 51 -7.16 -14.77 17.18
N PHE A 52 -8.18 -14.01 17.58
CA PHE A 52 -8.74 -12.93 16.77
C PHE A 52 -7.70 -11.83 16.53
N ASP A 53 -7.02 -11.37 17.59
CA ASP A 53 -5.98 -10.34 17.48
C ASP A 53 -4.78 -10.82 16.66
N ALA A 54 -4.44 -12.12 16.77
CA ALA A 54 -3.41 -12.74 15.96
C ALA A 54 -3.76 -12.72 14.47
N GLY A 55 -5.00 -13.08 14.11
CA GLY A 55 -5.48 -13.01 12.73
C GLY A 55 -5.53 -11.58 12.20
N TYR A 56 -6.00 -10.64 13.01
CA TYR A 56 -6.05 -9.24 12.63
C TYR A 56 -4.65 -8.64 12.42
N ARG A 57 -3.70 -8.95 13.30
CA ARG A 57 -2.29 -8.58 13.16
C ARG A 57 -1.67 -9.19 11.91
N ALA A 58 -1.92 -10.47 11.63
CA ALA A 58 -1.41 -11.15 10.44
C ALA A 58 -1.91 -10.48 9.16
N LEU A 59 -3.19 -10.11 9.10
CA LEU A 59 -3.76 -9.36 7.98
C LEU A 59 -3.08 -8.00 7.81
N ALA A 60 -2.94 -7.22 8.88
CA ALA A 60 -2.29 -5.91 8.80
C ALA A 60 -0.83 -6.00 8.31
N LEU A 61 -0.07 -7.01 8.75
CA LEU A 61 1.29 -7.26 8.27
C LEU A 61 1.32 -7.68 6.79
N GLN A 62 0.36 -8.48 6.35
CA GLN A 62 0.22 -8.87 4.95
C GLN A 62 -0.07 -7.64 4.07
N LEU A 63 -1.00 -6.78 4.48
CA LEU A 63 -1.31 -5.53 3.78
C LEU A 63 -0.09 -4.61 3.68
N LEU A 64 0.69 -4.47 4.76
CA LEU A 64 1.93 -3.68 4.73
C LEU A 64 2.95 -4.27 3.74
N SER A 65 3.08 -5.60 3.70
CA SER A 65 3.96 -6.30 2.76
C SER A 65 3.48 -6.17 1.31
N GLU A 66 2.18 -6.05 1.08
CA GLU A 66 1.64 -5.78 -0.25
C GLU A 66 1.92 -4.35 -0.69
N LEU A 67 1.77 -3.38 0.22
CA LEU A 67 2.02 -1.96 -0.03
C LEU A 67 3.50 -1.65 -0.31
N ASP A 68 4.44 -2.29 0.40
CA ASP A 68 5.88 -2.11 0.19
C ASP A 68 6.46 -2.96 -0.97
N GLY A 69 5.62 -3.78 -1.60
CA GLY A 69 6.00 -4.61 -2.73
C GLY A 69 6.74 -5.90 -2.35
N SER A 70 6.90 -6.24 -1.07
CA SER A 70 7.49 -7.49 -0.61
C SER A 70 6.59 -8.70 -0.87
N ALA A 71 5.28 -8.51 -0.90
CA ALA A 71 4.27 -9.50 -1.24
C ALA A 71 3.57 -9.17 -2.57
N ASN A 72 2.86 -10.16 -3.13
CA ASN A 72 1.92 -9.93 -4.22
C ASN A 72 0.52 -9.75 -3.61
N LEU A 73 -0.31 -8.98 -4.31
CA LEU A 73 -1.74 -8.95 -4.03
C LEU A 73 -2.36 -10.35 -4.24
N PRO A 74 -3.38 -10.71 -3.44
CA PRO A 74 -4.15 -11.93 -3.64
C PRO A 74 -4.85 -11.94 -5.02
N GLU A 75 -5.10 -13.13 -5.55
CA GLU A 75 -5.86 -13.35 -6.80
C GLU A 75 -7.36 -13.19 -6.62
#